data_AF-A0A958RMR8-F1
#
_entry.id   AF-A0A958RMR8-F1
#
_cell.length_a   1.000
_cell.length_b   1.000
_cell.length_c   1.000
_cell.angle_alpha   90.00
_cell.angle_beta   90.00
_cell.angle_gamma   90.00
#
_symmetry.space_group_name_H-M   'P 1'
#
loop_
_entity.id
_entity.type
_entity.pdbx_description
1 polymer ?
#
loop_
_entity_poly.entity_id
_entity_poly.type
_entity_poly.pdbx_seq_one_letter_code
_entity_poly.pdbx_strand_id
1 'polypeptide(L)'
;GNIGQIPLPEGSSTGAMLLREVILKAQGKWQYPYEHEELCHCRVVATSKVDAAILTGAHDPRDVSKQTSASTACGTCRPDVEAIIAYRLGK
;
A
#
# COMPACT_ATOMS: atom_id res chain seq x y z
N GLY A 1 -9.26 8.25 26.38
CA GLY A 1 -9.24 9.04 25.13
C GLY A 1 -10.16 8.39 24.12
N ASN A 2 -10.88 9.17 23.32
CA ASN A 2 -11.80 8.64 22.32
C ASN A 2 -11.02 8.28 21.04
N ILE A 3 -10.87 6.98 20.75
CA ILE A 3 -10.10 6.45 19.61
C ILE A 3 -10.63 7.00 18.27
N GLY A 4 -11.93 7.31 18.20
CA GLY A 4 -12.61 7.83 17.01
C GLY A 4 -12.19 9.24 16.58
N GLN A 5 -11.47 9.98 17.44
CA GLN A 5 -11.07 11.38 17.18
C GLN A 5 -9.58 11.56 16.89
N ILE A 6 -8.80 10.46 16.82
CA ILE A 6 -7.37 10.55 16.52
C ILE A 6 -7.20 10.98 15.05
N PRO A 7 -6.48 12.08 14.76
CA PRO A 7 -6.26 12.54 13.39
C PRO A 7 -5.36 11.54 12.64
N LEU A 8 -5.66 11.34 11.35
CA LEU A 8 -4.89 10.45 10.49
C LEU A 8 -3.66 11.19 9.95
N PRO A 9 -2.44 10.68 10.17
CA PRO A 9 -1.27 11.25 9.53
C PRO A 9 -1.27 10.95 8.02
N GLU A 10 -0.62 11.82 7.27
CA GLU A 10 -0.28 11.60 5.85
C GLU A 10 0.88 10.60 5.73
N GLY A 11 0.95 9.85 4.63
CA GLY A 11 2.02 8.89 4.39
C GLY A 11 3.34 9.54 3.95
N SER A 12 3.83 10.53 4.69
CA SER A 12 5.10 11.22 4.41
C SER A 12 6.35 10.44 4.86
N SER A 13 6.17 9.41 5.70
CA SER A 13 7.23 8.52 6.17
C SER A 13 6.66 7.14 6.52
N THR A 14 7.52 6.12 6.58
CA THR A 14 7.14 4.77 7.02
C THR A 14 6.42 4.78 8.38
N GLY A 15 6.96 5.54 9.35
CA GLY A 15 6.36 5.67 10.68
C GLY A 15 4.95 6.28 10.62
N ALA A 16 4.74 7.28 9.78
CA ALA A 16 3.43 7.88 9.58
C ALA A 16 2.43 6.91 8.92
N MET A 17 2.87 6.13 7.93
CA MET A 17 2.04 5.10 7.29
C MET A 17 1.61 4.01 8.27
N LEU A 18 2.52 3.51 9.10
CA LEU A 18 2.22 2.49 10.11
C LEU A 18 1.32 3.03 11.21
N LEU A 19 1.56 4.27 11.67
CA LEU A 19 0.70 4.93 12.63
C LEU A 19 -0.73 5.11 12.08
N ARG A 20 -0.86 5.53 10.80
CA ARG A 20 -2.14 5.61 10.11
C ARG A 20 -2.87 4.27 10.10
N GLU A 21 -2.16 3.18 9.78
CA GLU A 21 -2.71 1.83 9.80
C GLU A 21 -3.25 1.44 11.19
N VAL A 22 -2.47 1.68 12.24
CA VAL A 22 -2.88 1.38 13.62
C VAL A 22 -4.13 2.18 13.99
N ILE A 23 -4.18 3.47 13.65
CA ILE A 23 -5.34 4.33 13.94
C ILE A 23 -6.58 3.82 13.19
N LEU A 24 -6.48 3.54 11.89
CA LEU A 24 -7.59 3.04 11.08
C LEU A 24 -8.12 1.70 11.59
N LYS A 25 -7.23 0.77 11.97
CA LYS A 25 -7.60 -0.52 12.57
C LYS A 25 -8.31 -0.32 13.90
N ALA A 26 -7.79 0.54 14.79
CA ALA A 26 -8.40 0.84 16.07
C ALA A 26 -9.78 1.53 15.93
N GLN A 27 -9.99 2.29 14.86
CA GLN A 27 -11.27 2.91 14.53
C GLN A 27 -12.24 1.98 13.80
N GLY A 28 -11.84 0.76 13.42
CA GLY A 28 -12.65 -0.13 12.59
C GLY A 28 -12.87 0.36 11.16
N LYS A 29 -12.02 1.29 10.69
CA LYS A 29 -12.09 1.93 9.36
C LYS A 29 -10.98 1.44 8.41
N TRP A 30 -10.25 0.40 8.79
CA TRP A 30 -9.21 -0.18 7.94
C TRP A 30 -9.86 -0.91 6.76
N GLN A 31 -9.78 -0.30 5.59
CA GLN A 31 -10.26 -0.84 4.34
C GLN A 31 -9.15 -0.78 3.30
N TYR A 32 -8.36 -1.86 3.22
CA TYR A 32 -7.25 -1.95 2.28
C TYR A 32 -7.78 -2.11 0.84
N PRO A 33 -7.16 -1.49 -0.18
CA PRO A 33 -7.76 -1.33 -1.51
C PRO A 33 -7.64 -2.59 -2.39
N TYR A 34 -7.03 -3.66 -1.89
CA TYR A 34 -6.81 -4.90 -2.64
C TYR A 34 -6.93 -6.13 -1.72
N GLU A 35 -7.65 -7.16 -2.13
CA GLU A 35 -8.02 -8.27 -1.24
C GLU A 35 -7.23 -9.57 -1.44
N HIS A 36 -6.63 -9.78 -2.61
CA HIS A 36 -5.97 -11.05 -2.93
C HIS A 36 -4.52 -11.11 -2.41
N GLU A 37 -4.04 -12.32 -2.12
CA GLU A 37 -2.65 -12.54 -1.71
C GLU A 37 -1.66 -12.31 -2.86
N GLU A 38 -2.04 -12.70 -4.08
CA GLU A 38 -1.26 -12.47 -5.31
C GLU A 38 -1.76 -11.20 -6.01
N LEU A 39 -0.88 -10.23 -6.20
CA LEU A 39 -1.18 -8.97 -6.90
C LEU A 39 -0.85 -9.06 -8.40
N CYS A 40 0.27 -9.69 -8.74
CA CYS A 40 0.72 -9.81 -10.13
C CYS A 40 0.85 -11.26 -10.55
N HIS A 41 -0.12 -11.74 -11.32
CA HIS A 41 -0.15 -13.12 -11.79
C HIS A 41 1.04 -13.49 -12.70
N CYS A 42 1.29 -12.71 -13.76
CA CYS A 42 2.35 -13.03 -14.75
C CYS A 42 3.78 -13.00 -14.18
N ARG A 43 3.98 -12.42 -12.99
CA ARG A 43 5.28 -12.34 -12.32
C ARG A 43 5.28 -13.04 -10.96
N VAL A 44 4.16 -13.64 -10.56
CA VAL A 44 3.96 -14.31 -9.28
C VAL A 44 4.40 -13.42 -8.11
N VAL A 45 3.86 -12.20 -8.06
CA VAL A 45 4.19 -11.22 -7.02
C VAL A 45 3.06 -11.12 -6.02
N ALA A 46 3.37 -11.40 -4.75
CA ALA A 46 2.45 -11.23 -3.64
C ALA A 46 2.16 -9.75 -3.35
N THR A 47 0.94 -9.45 -2.93
CA THR A 47 0.48 -8.13 -2.46
C THR A 47 1.36 -7.60 -1.32
N SER A 48 1.74 -8.48 -0.38
CA SER A 48 2.62 -8.13 0.74
C SER A 48 4.01 -7.62 0.30
N LYS A 49 4.55 -8.13 -0.82
CA LYS A 49 5.82 -7.67 -1.38
C LYS A 49 5.71 -6.24 -1.92
N VAL A 50 4.59 -5.92 -2.57
CA VAL A 50 4.31 -4.56 -3.05
C VAL A 50 4.05 -3.60 -1.90
N ASP A 51 3.26 -4.01 -0.92
CA ASP A 51 2.99 -3.22 0.28
C ASP A 51 4.28 -2.89 1.06
N ALA A 52 5.15 -3.89 1.23
CA ALA A 52 6.46 -3.69 1.86
C ALA A 52 7.35 -2.73 1.07
N ALA A 53 7.42 -2.85 -0.26
CA ALA A 53 8.18 -1.93 -1.10
C ALA A 53 7.71 -0.48 -0.91
N ILE A 54 6.39 -0.26 -0.85
CA ILE A 54 5.79 1.06 -0.62
C ILE A 54 6.15 1.59 0.77
N LEU A 55 6.01 0.77 1.82
CA LEU A 55 6.40 1.14 3.18
C LEU A 55 7.89 1.49 3.30
N THR A 56 8.76 0.91 2.46
CA THR A 56 10.20 1.21 2.39
C THR A 56 10.58 2.37 1.46
N GLY A 57 9.59 3.05 0.85
CA GLY A 57 9.82 4.29 0.09
C GLY A 57 9.51 4.22 -1.41
N ALA A 58 9.01 3.09 -1.93
CA ALA A 58 8.61 2.98 -3.33
C ALA A 58 7.24 3.64 -3.57
N HIS A 59 7.22 4.98 -3.68
CA HIS A 59 5.98 5.78 -3.79
C HIS A 59 5.58 6.12 -5.24
N ASP A 60 6.20 5.47 -6.23
CA ASP A 60 5.92 5.59 -7.67
C ASP A 60 5.84 4.18 -8.29
N PRO A 61 4.91 3.92 -9.24
CA PRO A 61 4.77 2.60 -9.85
C PRO A 61 6.06 2.05 -10.48
N ARG A 62 6.93 2.92 -10.99
CA ARG A 62 8.23 2.51 -11.55
C ARG A 62 9.16 2.00 -10.47
N ASP A 63 9.20 2.64 -9.31
CA ASP A 63 10.05 2.22 -8.20
C ASP A 63 9.53 0.92 -7.56
N VAL A 64 8.21 0.78 -7.45
CA VAL A 64 7.61 -0.52 -7.07
C VAL A 64 7.99 -1.60 -8.07
N SER A 65 7.91 -1.32 -9.37
CA SER A 65 8.27 -2.28 -10.43
C SER A 65 9.75 -2.70 -10.32
N LYS A 66 10.67 -1.75 -10.06
CA LYS A 66 12.10 -2.04 -9.87
C LYS A 66 12.35 -2.96 -8.68
N GLN A 67 11.66 -2.74 -7.56
CA GLN A 67 11.89 -3.52 -6.33
C GLN A 67 11.17 -4.88 -6.33
N THR A 68 10.03 -4.98 -7.01
CA THR A 68 9.13 -6.15 -6.87
C THR A 68 9.01 -7.00 -8.13
N SER A 69 9.32 -6.44 -9.29
CA SER A 69 9.02 -6.95 -10.63
C SER A 69 7.54 -6.94 -11.02
N ALA A 70 6.62 -6.45 -10.17
CA ALA A 70 5.23 -6.25 -10.57
C ALA A 70 5.13 -5.30 -11.78
N SER A 71 4.10 -5.46 -12.62
CA SER A 71 3.84 -4.60 -13.79
C SER A 71 4.91 -4.61 -14.90
N THR A 72 5.92 -5.48 -14.84
CA THR A 72 7.02 -5.56 -15.84
C THR A 72 6.81 -6.59 -16.96
N ALA A 73 5.59 -7.13 -17.11
CA ALA A 73 5.23 -8.12 -18.14
C ALA A 73 3.94 -7.72 -18.87
N CYS A 74 2.77 -8.16 -18.39
CA CYS A 74 1.48 -7.83 -19.01
C CYS A 74 0.94 -6.44 -18.61
N GLY A 75 1.33 -5.94 -17.42
CA GLY A 75 0.90 -4.65 -16.89
C GLY A 75 -0.51 -4.61 -16.27
N THR A 76 -1.29 -5.70 -16.32
CA THR A 76 -2.70 -5.72 -15.85
C THR A 76 -2.87 -5.37 -14.37
N CYS A 77 -1.91 -5.71 -13.50
CA CYS A 77 -1.94 -5.39 -12.06
C CYS A 77 -1.57 -3.94 -11.73
N ARG A 78 -1.22 -3.12 -12.73
CA ARG A 78 -0.73 -1.75 -12.50
C ARG A 78 -1.74 -0.83 -11.79
N PRO A 79 -3.04 -0.84 -12.14
CA PRO A 79 -4.03 -0.05 -11.40
C PRO A 79 -4.10 -0.42 -9.92
N ASP A 80 -3.96 -1.71 -9.58
CA ASP A 80 -3.96 -2.17 -8.18
C ASP A 80 -2.70 -1.72 -7.43
N VAL A 81 -1.54 -1.74 -8.07
CA VAL A 81 -0.30 -1.16 -7.52
C VAL A 81 -0.49 0.33 -7.22
N GLU A 82 -1.06 1.09 -8.16
CA GLU A 82 -1.34 2.52 -8.00
C GLU A 82 -2.35 2.78 -6.86
N ALA A 83 -3.37 1.93 -6.72
CA ALA A 83 -4.34 2.02 -5.62
C ALA A 83 -3.69 1.78 -4.25
N ILE A 84 -2.81 0.78 -4.11
CA ILE A 84 -2.08 0.53 -2.86
C ILE A 84 -1.15 1.71 -2.52
N ILE A 85 -0.46 2.28 -3.51
CA ILE A 85 0.38 3.48 -3.32
C ILE A 85 -0.46 4.64 -2.79
N ALA A 86 -1.57 4.97 -3.46
CA ALA A 86 -2.46 6.06 -3.06
C ALA A 86 -2.97 5.87 -1.63
N TYR A 87 -3.43 4.65 -1.32
CA TYR A 87 -3.93 4.29 0.00
C TYR A 87 -2.89 4.48 1.11
N ARG A 88 -1.66 4.00 0.89
CA ARG A 88 -0.55 4.14 1.86
C ARG A 88 -0.11 5.59 2.05
N LEU A 89 -0.10 6.37 0.96
CA LEU A 89 0.17 7.81 1.02
C LEU A 89 -0.96 8.62 1.66
N GLY A 90 -2.16 8.03 1.74
CA GLY A 90 -3.36 8.69 2.23
C GLY A 90 -3.93 9.71 1.24
N LYS A 91 -3.77 9.45 -0.06
CA LYS A 91 -4.25 10.26 -1.18
C LYS A 91 -5.50 9.66 -1.82
#